data_AF-R6BU93-F1
#
_entry.id   AF-R6BU93-F1
#
_cell.length_a   1.000
_cell.length_b   1.000
_cell.length_c   1.000
_cell.angle_alpha   90.00
_cell.angle_beta   90.00
_cell.angle_gamma   90.00
#
_symmetry.space_group_name_H-M   'P 1'
#
loop_
_entity.id
_entity.type
_entity.pdbx_description
1 polymer ?
#
loop_
_entity_poly.entity_id
_entity_poly.type
_entity_poly.pdbx_seq_one_letter_code
_entity_poly.pdbx_strand_id
1 'polypeptide(L)'
;MSTSEFTPSTMLKRYLETDKRDMYDIVGALMGYINADPTFKTTDFDQAVQYVLNHGVEEKELFAAFDEKLKYEQDPSKWDEEYYAYARVYLKENFCKKRIEHVKAVAQKLYPSNRAKGSTTPIKTKEEENSNKGKKFKSQQKEVKQGGLVTLIVIVAVVVILLAVLVKVIVQK
;
A
#
# COMPACT_ATOMS: atom_id res chain seq x y z
N MET A 1 -15.97 16.34 -20.87
CA MET A 1 -14.96 16.16 -19.80
C MET A 1 -13.80 15.41 -20.43
N SER A 2 -12.61 16.01 -20.47
CA SER A 2 -11.41 15.35 -21.01
C SER A 2 -10.90 14.40 -19.94
N THR A 3 -11.12 13.09 -20.12
CA THR A 3 -10.37 12.07 -19.39
C THR A 3 -8.94 12.18 -19.90
N SER A 4 -8.02 12.66 -19.07
CA SER A 4 -6.60 12.66 -19.43
C SER A 4 -6.21 11.24 -19.84
N GLU A 5 -5.67 11.09 -21.04
CA GLU A 5 -5.19 9.82 -21.54
C GLU A 5 -4.11 9.28 -20.60
N PHE A 6 -4.25 8.02 -20.16
CA PHE A 6 -3.25 7.39 -19.31
C PHE A 6 -1.91 7.34 -20.05
N THR A 7 -0.87 7.88 -19.44
CA THR A 7 0.49 7.83 -19.99
C THR A 7 1.30 6.75 -19.26
N PRO A 8 1.71 5.66 -19.93
CA PRO A 8 2.54 4.63 -19.30
C PRO A 8 3.94 5.18 -18.98
N SER A 9 4.61 4.59 -18.00
CA SER A 9 6.01 4.89 -17.71
C SER A 9 6.87 4.45 -18.89
N THR A 10 7.99 5.15 -19.12
CA THR A 10 8.96 4.78 -20.17
C THR A 10 9.42 3.33 -20.03
N MET A 11 9.56 2.84 -18.80
CA MET A 11 9.98 1.47 -18.52
C MET A 11 8.91 0.46 -18.95
N LEU A 12 7.65 0.68 -18.58
CA LEU A 12 6.55 -0.19 -19.00
C LEU A 12 6.41 -0.22 -20.52
N LYS A 13 6.46 0.96 -21.15
CA LYS A 13 6.39 1.10 -22.61
C LYS A 13 7.52 0.30 -23.29
N ARG A 14 8.77 0.49 -22.85
CA ARG A 14 9.94 -0.23 -23.39
C ARG A 14 9.79 -1.75 -23.29
N TYR A 15 9.26 -2.27 -22.19
CA TYR A 15 9.09 -3.72 -22.00
C TYR A 15 7.94 -4.32 -22.82
N LEU A 16 7.00 -3.50 -23.29
CA LEU A 16 5.93 -3.97 -24.19
C LEU A 16 6.34 -3.92 -25.67
N GLU A 17 7.30 -3.06 -26.02
CA GLU A 17 7.82 -2.85 -27.39
C GLU A 17 8.96 -3.81 -27.77
N THR A 18 9.51 -4.58 -26.84
CA THR A 18 10.55 -5.59 -27.15
C THR A 18 9.94 -6.82 -27.84
N ASP A 19 10.66 -7.39 -28.81
CA ASP A 19 10.25 -8.61 -29.54
C ASP A 19 10.05 -9.81 -28.62
N LYS A 20 10.83 -9.90 -27.55
CA LYS A 20 10.73 -10.94 -26.51
C LYS A 20 10.39 -10.28 -25.18
N ARG A 21 9.10 -10.28 -24.86
CA ARG A 21 8.58 -9.75 -23.59
C ARG A 21 8.95 -10.69 -22.45
N ASP A 22 9.54 -10.13 -21.41
CA ASP A 22 9.74 -10.83 -20.13
C ASP A 22 8.64 -10.37 -19.15
N MET A 23 7.83 -11.32 -18.69
CA MET A 23 6.77 -11.01 -17.71
C MET A 23 7.34 -10.49 -16.39
N TYR A 24 8.55 -10.90 -16.00
CA TYR A 24 9.19 -10.39 -14.80
C TYR A 24 9.48 -8.88 -14.90
N ASP A 25 9.90 -8.41 -16.07
CA ASP A 25 10.14 -6.99 -16.35
C ASP A 25 8.84 -6.18 -16.37
N ILE A 26 7.80 -6.71 -17.02
CA ILE A 26 6.47 -6.07 -17.06
C ILE A 26 5.86 -5.99 -15.65
N VAL A 27 5.89 -7.08 -14.89
CA VAL A 27 5.45 -7.12 -13.49
C VAL A 27 6.29 -6.16 -12.65
N GLY A 28 7.61 -6.11 -12.86
CA GLY A 28 8.49 -5.15 -12.20
C GLY A 28 8.08 -3.69 -12.46
N ALA A 29 7.73 -3.36 -13.70
CA ALA A 29 7.21 -2.04 -14.05
C ALA A 29 5.85 -1.75 -13.42
N LEU A 30 4.93 -2.72 -13.39
CA LEU A 30 3.64 -2.60 -12.69
C LEU A 30 3.79 -2.39 -11.18
N MET A 31 4.73 -3.10 -10.54
CA MET A 31 5.08 -2.88 -9.14
C MET A 31 5.60 -1.46 -8.89
N GLY A 32 6.21 -0.82 -9.88
CA GLY A 32 6.62 0.59 -9.83
C GLY A 32 5.44 1.54 -9.56
N TYR A 33 4.26 1.26 -10.14
CA TYR A 33 3.05 2.06 -9.90
C TYR A 33 2.54 1.87 -8.46
N ILE A 34 2.56 0.65 -7.94
CA ILE A 34 2.20 0.38 -6.54
C ILE A 34 3.18 1.07 -5.59
N ASN A 35 4.47 1.12 -5.93
CA ASN A 35 5.46 1.78 -5.09
C ASN A 35 5.35 3.31 -5.12
N ALA A 36 4.95 3.88 -6.26
CA ALA A 36 4.70 5.32 -6.41
C ALA A 36 3.42 5.76 -5.70
N ASP A 37 2.39 4.92 -5.70
CA ASP A 37 1.15 5.12 -4.96
C ASP A 37 0.82 3.90 -4.09
N PRO A 38 1.51 3.75 -2.94
CA PRO A 38 1.30 2.62 -2.04
C PRO A 38 -0.05 2.64 -1.34
N THR A 39 -0.86 3.67 -1.54
CA THR A 39 -2.19 3.80 -0.95
C THR A 39 -3.32 3.63 -1.95
N PHE A 40 -2.99 3.39 -3.24
CA PHE A 40 -3.95 3.29 -4.33
C PHE A 40 -4.96 4.46 -4.36
N LYS A 41 -4.46 5.69 -4.14
CA LYS A 41 -5.23 6.93 -4.27
C LYS A 41 -5.51 7.28 -5.72
N THR A 42 -4.65 6.95 -6.67
CA THR A 42 -4.89 7.16 -8.09
C THR A 42 -5.38 5.86 -8.74
N THR A 43 -5.80 5.97 -9.99
CA THR A 43 -6.16 4.80 -10.82
C THR A 43 -4.97 4.32 -11.65
N ASP A 44 -3.76 4.85 -11.45
CA ASP A 44 -2.63 4.66 -12.37
C ASP A 44 -2.21 3.18 -12.45
N PHE A 45 -2.22 2.46 -11.33
CA PHE A 45 -1.92 1.02 -11.34
C PHE A 45 -2.95 0.24 -12.17
N ASP A 46 -4.25 0.52 -11.98
CA ASP A 46 -5.31 -0.17 -12.71
C ASP A 46 -5.28 0.18 -14.21
N GLN A 47 -5.02 1.45 -14.54
CA GLN A 47 -4.83 1.90 -15.92
C GLN A 47 -3.57 1.28 -16.55
N ALA A 48 -2.47 1.12 -15.79
CA ALA A 48 -1.27 0.44 -16.26
C ALA A 48 -1.52 -1.04 -16.57
N VAL A 49 -2.28 -1.74 -15.72
CA VAL A 49 -2.70 -3.13 -15.97
C VAL A 49 -3.55 -3.20 -17.25
N GLN A 50 -4.55 -2.32 -17.41
CA GLN A 50 -5.36 -2.29 -18.62
C GLN A 50 -4.55 -1.96 -19.87
N TYR A 51 -3.57 -1.05 -19.75
CA TYR A 51 -2.66 -0.73 -20.82
C TYR A 51 -1.86 -1.95 -21.28
N VAL A 52 -1.31 -2.74 -20.35
CA VAL A 52 -0.60 -3.99 -20.67
C VAL A 52 -1.47 -4.96 -21.45
N LEU A 53 -2.70 -5.20 -20.97
CA LEU A 53 -3.65 -6.11 -21.62
C LEU A 53 -4.02 -5.65 -23.03
N ASN A 54 -4.26 -4.35 -23.20
CA ASN A 54 -4.59 -3.74 -24.50
C ASN A 54 -3.42 -3.73 -25.49
N HIS A 55 -2.19 -3.99 -25.02
CA HIS A 55 -0.99 -4.06 -25.86
C HIS A 55 -0.56 -5.50 -26.15
N GLY A 56 -1.52 -6.44 -26.09
CA GLY A 56 -1.34 -7.81 -26.57
C GLY A 56 -0.65 -8.75 -25.59
N VAL A 57 -0.65 -8.43 -24.29
CA VAL A 57 -0.33 -9.42 -23.24
C VAL A 57 -1.65 -10.04 -22.81
N GLU A 58 -1.75 -11.37 -22.89
CA GLU A 58 -2.98 -12.06 -22.51
C GLU A 58 -3.12 -12.12 -20.97
N GLU A 59 -4.36 -12.20 -20.49
CA GLU A 59 -4.64 -12.23 -19.05
C GLU A 59 -3.93 -13.39 -18.34
N LYS A 60 -3.92 -14.59 -18.95
CA LYS A 60 -3.25 -15.78 -18.41
C LYS A 60 -1.72 -15.69 -18.42
N GLU A 61 -1.14 -14.79 -19.22
CA GLU A 61 0.30 -14.54 -19.24
C GLU A 61 0.67 -13.54 -18.15
N LEU A 62 -0.15 -12.49 -17.99
CA LEU A 62 0.08 -11.45 -16.99
C LEU A 62 -0.16 -11.94 -15.56
N PHE A 63 -1.26 -12.66 -15.33
CA PHE A 63 -1.65 -13.10 -13.99
C PHE A 63 -1.36 -14.59 -13.81
N ALA A 64 -0.45 -14.88 -12.89
CA ALA A 64 -0.20 -16.24 -12.46
C ALA A 64 -1.43 -16.82 -11.73
N ALA A 65 -1.53 -18.15 -11.69
CA ALA A 65 -2.41 -18.83 -10.74
C ALA A 65 -2.01 -18.47 -9.29
N PHE A 66 -2.99 -18.47 -8.39
CA PHE A 66 -2.72 -18.20 -6.98
C PHE A 66 -1.86 -19.32 -6.37
N ASP A 67 -0.69 -18.96 -5.83
CA ASP A 67 0.19 -19.91 -5.15
C ASP A 67 -0.18 -20.02 -3.66
N GLU A 68 -0.77 -21.16 -3.28
CA GLU A 68 -1.17 -21.46 -1.90
C GLU A 68 0.01 -21.67 -0.95
N LYS A 69 1.22 -21.95 -1.47
CA LYS A 69 2.43 -22.15 -0.64
C LYS A 69 2.92 -20.83 -0.06
N LEU A 70 2.71 -19.72 -0.77
CA LEU A 70 3.02 -18.38 -0.32
C LEU A 70 1.90 -17.87 0.60
N LYS A 71 1.93 -18.28 1.87
CA LYS A 71 0.91 -17.88 2.85
C LYS A 71 0.83 -16.36 3.01
N TYR A 72 -0.36 -15.88 3.35
CA TYR A 72 -0.61 -14.47 3.64
C TYR A 72 -1.60 -14.36 4.82
N GLU A 73 -1.46 -13.32 5.63
CA GLU A 73 -2.31 -13.09 6.80
C GLU A 73 -3.70 -12.64 6.36
N GLN A 74 -4.72 -13.35 6.83
CA GLN A 74 -6.12 -13.07 6.50
C GLN A 74 -6.82 -12.26 7.58
N ASP A 75 -6.32 -12.32 8.83
CA ASP A 75 -6.86 -11.57 9.95
C ASP A 75 -6.48 -10.08 9.80
N PRO A 76 -7.47 -9.19 9.51
CA PRO A 76 -7.16 -7.80 9.31
C PRO A 76 -6.54 -7.16 10.55
N SER A 77 -6.82 -7.65 11.76
CA SER A 77 -6.28 -7.06 12.99
C SER A 77 -4.75 -7.10 13.07
N LYS A 78 -4.12 -8.00 12.31
CA LYS A 78 -2.67 -8.16 12.22
C LYS A 78 -2.04 -7.47 11.01
N TRP A 79 -2.83 -6.80 10.18
CA TRP A 79 -2.30 -6.00 9.09
C TRP A 79 -1.75 -4.70 9.64
N ASP A 80 -0.43 -4.62 9.71
CA ASP A 80 0.36 -3.43 10.01
C ASP A 80 1.24 -3.05 8.81
N GLU A 81 2.03 -1.98 8.96
CA GLU A 81 2.94 -1.48 7.90
C GLU A 81 4.01 -2.50 7.50
N GLU A 82 4.49 -3.30 8.45
CA GLU A 82 5.50 -4.33 8.19
C GLU A 82 4.90 -5.44 7.33
N TYR A 83 3.72 -5.92 7.73
CA TYR A 83 2.95 -6.88 6.95
C TYR A 83 2.64 -6.34 5.54
N TYR A 84 2.30 -5.06 5.41
CA TYR A 84 2.03 -4.47 4.10
C TYR A 84 3.27 -4.45 3.19
N ALA A 85 4.46 -4.23 3.75
CA ALA A 85 5.71 -4.36 3.00
C ALA A 85 5.91 -5.81 2.50
N TYR A 86 5.71 -6.82 3.36
CA TYR A 86 5.81 -8.23 2.94
C TYR A 86 4.74 -8.61 1.91
N ALA A 87 3.50 -8.15 2.07
CA ALA A 87 2.42 -8.43 1.14
C ALA A 87 2.75 -7.94 -0.29
N ARG A 88 3.39 -6.77 -0.42
CA ARG A 88 3.88 -6.26 -1.72
C ARG A 88 5.04 -7.08 -2.29
N VAL A 89 5.95 -7.57 -1.45
CA VAL A 89 7.02 -8.49 -1.88
C VAL A 89 6.42 -9.78 -2.45
N TYR A 90 5.51 -10.41 -1.70
CA TYR A 90 4.85 -11.65 -2.15
C TYR A 90 3.93 -11.44 -3.35
N LEU A 91 3.37 -10.25 -3.54
CA LEU A 91 2.67 -9.89 -4.77
C LEU A 91 3.61 -9.91 -5.98
N LYS A 92 4.85 -9.42 -5.85
CA LYS A 92 5.83 -9.51 -6.93
C LYS A 92 6.24 -10.96 -7.22
N GLU A 93 6.39 -11.79 -6.19
CA GLU A 93 6.73 -13.21 -6.33
C GLU A 93 5.63 -14.04 -7.01
N ASN A 94 4.36 -13.72 -6.76
CA ASN A 94 3.21 -14.38 -7.39
C ASN A 94 2.17 -13.34 -7.82
N PHE A 95 2.45 -12.67 -8.93
CA PHE A 95 1.60 -11.61 -9.46
C PHE A 95 0.27 -12.19 -9.99
N CYS A 96 -0.72 -12.22 -9.11
CA CYS A 96 -2.05 -12.78 -9.39
C CYS A 96 -3.15 -11.85 -8.85
N LYS A 97 -4.34 -11.94 -9.43
CA LYS A 97 -5.49 -11.09 -9.08
C LYS A 97 -5.80 -11.11 -7.57
N LYS A 98 -5.82 -12.29 -6.95
CA LYS A 98 -6.10 -12.46 -5.52
C LYS A 98 -5.09 -11.74 -4.62
N ARG A 99 -3.80 -11.71 -4.97
CA ARG A 99 -2.79 -10.95 -4.21
C ARG A 99 -2.90 -9.45 -4.43
N ILE A 100 -3.24 -9.02 -5.65
CA ILE A 100 -3.48 -7.60 -5.94
C ILE A 100 -4.64 -7.09 -5.08
N GLU A 101 -5.76 -7.81 -5.06
CA GLU A 101 -6.92 -7.51 -4.22
C GLU A 101 -6.54 -7.45 -2.74
N HIS A 102 -5.77 -8.43 -2.28
CA HIS A 102 -5.29 -8.48 -0.90
C HIS A 102 -4.42 -7.27 -0.53
N VAL A 103 -3.44 -6.93 -1.36
CA VAL A 103 -2.57 -5.75 -1.16
C VAL A 103 -3.38 -4.46 -1.14
N LYS A 104 -4.38 -4.31 -2.02
CA LYS A 104 -5.31 -3.16 -1.98
C LYS A 104 -6.12 -3.11 -0.68
N ALA A 105 -6.62 -4.25 -0.20
CA ALA A 105 -7.39 -4.31 1.04
C ALA A 105 -6.53 -3.94 2.27
N VAL A 106 -5.29 -4.41 2.33
CA VAL A 106 -4.32 -4.04 3.38
C VAL A 106 -4.06 -2.54 3.34
N ALA A 107 -3.77 -1.97 2.16
CA ALA A 107 -3.55 -0.54 2.00
C ALA A 107 -4.76 0.29 2.44
N GLN A 108 -5.98 -0.11 2.08
CA GLN A 108 -7.21 0.58 2.46
C GLN A 108 -7.42 0.60 3.97
N LYS A 109 -7.08 -0.49 4.67
CA LYS A 109 -7.18 -0.58 6.13
C LYS A 109 -6.17 0.35 6.82
N LEU A 110 -4.92 0.34 6.36
CA LEU A 110 -3.83 1.14 6.95
C LEU A 110 -3.97 2.63 6.65
N TYR A 111 -4.46 2.96 5.46
CA TYR A 111 -4.56 4.32 4.95
C TYR A 111 -6.00 4.64 4.53
N PRO A 112 -6.94 4.72 5.49
CA PRO A 112 -8.32 5.04 5.18
C PRO A 112 -8.38 6.41 4.51
N SER A 113 -8.76 6.41 3.24
CA SER A 113 -8.95 7.65 2.49
C SER A 113 -10.13 8.42 3.07
N ASN A 114 -9.97 9.73 3.33
CA ASN A 114 -11.08 10.65 3.63
C ASN A 114 -12.10 10.79 2.46
N ARG A 115 -11.93 10.05 1.37
CA ARG A 115 -12.85 9.98 0.23
C ARG A 115 -14.24 9.45 0.61
N ALA A 116 -14.41 8.91 1.81
CA ALA A 116 -15.68 8.47 2.37
C ALA A 116 -16.33 9.46 3.38
N LYS A 117 -16.03 10.77 3.31
CA LYS A 117 -16.92 11.79 3.92
C LYS A 117 -17.96 12.27 2.90
N GLY A 118 -18.69 11.32 2.34
CA GLY A 118 -19.89 11.53 1.57
C GLY A 118 -20.77 10.31 1.78
N SER A 119 -22.00 10.53 2.26
CA SER A 119 -23.08 9.56 2.47
C SER A 119 -22.81 8.40 3.45
N THR A 120 -23.08 8.63 4.73
CA THR A 120 -24.27 8.10 5.45
C THR A 120 -24.18 8.53 6.92
N THR A 121 -24.64 9.75 7.20
CA THR A 121 -25.05 10.11 8.57
C THR A 121 -26.41 9.47 8.80
N PRO A 122 -26.64 8.68 9.87
CA PRO A 122 -27.99 8.36 10.27
C PRO A 122 -28.67 9.65 10.70
N ILE A 123 -29.67 10.08 9.94
CA ILE A 123 -30.59 11.16 10.30
C ILE A 123 -31.20 10.78 11.65
N LYS A 124 -30.77 11.46 12.72
CA LYS A 124 -31.57 11.60 13.93
C LYS A 124 -32.20 12.99 13.89
N THR A 125 -33.42 13.02 13.40
CA THR A 125 -34.34 14.15 13.56
C THR A 125 -34.54 14.39 15.05
N LYS A 126 -34.14 15.56 15.55
CA LYS A 126 -34.78 16.21 16.69
C LYS A 126 -34.79 17.71 16.44
N GLU A 127 -35.99 18.24 16.66
CA GLU A 127 -36.46 19.59 16.39
C GLU A 127 -35.73 20.69 17.15
N GLU A 128 -35.95 21.88 16.61
CA GLU A 128 -35.41 23.19 16.92
C GLU A 128 -35.64 23.64 18.37
N GLU A 129 -34.67 24.38 18.93
CA GLU A 129 -35.02 25.56 19.72
C GLU A 129 -33.94 26.66 19.59
N ASN A 130 -34.44 27.85 19.32
CA ASN A 130 -33.75 29.12 19.15
C ASN A 130 -32.76 29.47 20.26
N SER A 131 -31.60 30.05 19.92
CA SER A 131 -31.33 31.46 20.25
C SER A 131 -29.96 31.97 19.78
N ASN A 132 -30.05 33.14 19.14
CA ASN A 132 -29.03 34.15 18.87
C ASN A 132 -28.00 34.35 20.01
N LYS A 133 -26.70 34.26 19.69
CA LYS A 133 -25.71 35.31 20.02
C LYS A 133 -24.35 35.03 19.38
N GLY A 134 -23.94 35.93 18.49
CA GLY A 134 -22.56 36.03 18.06
C GLY A 134 -21.63 36.35 19.23
N LYS A 135 -20.42 35.77 19.19
CA LYS A 135 -19.21 36.34 19.78
C LYS A 135 -17.97 35.70 19.15
N LYS A 136 -17.11 36.59 18.65
CA LYS A 136 -15.75 36.36 18.17
C LYS A 136 -14.98 35.45 19.14
N PHE A 137 -14.23 34.48 18.61
CA PHE A 137 -13.07 33.96 19.32
C PHE A 137 -11.85 33.84 18.40
N LYS A 138 -10.74 34.31 18.97
CA LYS A 138 -9.43 34.55 18.37
C LYS A 138 -8.75 33.24 17.95
N SER A 139 -8.03 33.35 16.85
CA SER A 139 -6.86 32.55 16.51
C SER A 139 -5.95 32.34 17.72
N GLN A 140 -5.69 31.07 18.05
CA GLN A 140 -4.49 30.66 18.78
C GLN A 140 -3.77 29.59 17.95
N GLN A 141 -2.90 30.10 17.09
CA GLN A 141 -1.77 29.39 16.51
C GLN A 141 -0.90 28.84 17.66
N LYS A 142 -0.91 27.52 17.88
CA LYS A 142 0.11 26.86 18.71
C LYS A 142 1.35 26.65 17.84
N GLU A 143 2.41 27.38 18.16
CA GLU A 143 3.78 27.07 17.74
C GLU A 143 4.12 25.62 18.12
N VAL A 144 4.55 24.83 17.14
CA VAL A 144 5.28 23.59 17.40
C VAL A 144 6.76 23.94 17.32
N LYS A 145 7.42 23.99 18.47
CA LYS A 145 8.88 24.10 18.55
C LYS A 145 9.49 22.76 18.12
N GLN A 146 10.35 22.82 17.11
CA GLN A 146 11.36 21.80 16.83
C GLN A 146 12.33 21.69 18.02
N GLY A 147 12.66 20.47 18.43
CA GLY A 147 13.83 20.20 19.26
C GLY A 147 13.75 18.86 20.00
N GLY A 148 14.69 17.96 19.70
CA GLY A 148 15.11 16.91 20.64
C GLY A 148 14.94 15.46 20.19
N LEU A 149 15.86 14.98 19.35
CA LEU A 149 16.18 13.56 19.16
C LEU A 149 16.86 13.01 20.42
N VAL A 150 16.17 12.22 21.26
CA VAL A 150 16.72 11.11 22.10
C VAL A 150 15.51 10.32 22.61
N THR A 151 15.29 9.02 22.37
CA THR A 151 16.00 7.92 23.05
C THR A 151 15.47 6.57 22.51
N LEU A 152 16.33 5.69 21.98
CA LEU A 152 16.02 4.25 21.82
C LEU A 152 17.31 3.42 21.64
N ILE A 153 18.19 3.41 22.66
CA ILE A 153 19.36 2.50 22.71
C ILE A 153 19.23 1.54 23.90
N VAL A 154 18.14 0.79 23.98
CA VAL A 154 18.07 -0.33 24.95
C VAL A 154 17.73 -1.67 24.29
N ILE A 155 17.20 -1.70 23.07
CA ILE A 155 16.76 -2.97 22.44
C ILE A 155 17.90 -3.66 21.66
N VAL A 156 18.87 -2.91 21.11
CA VAL A 156 19.95 -3.51 20.29
C VAL A 156 20.88 -4.41 21.12
N ALA A 157 21.14 -4.08 22.40
CA ALA A 157 22.02 -4.89 23.24
C ALA A 157 21.44 -6.27 23.57
N VAL A 158 20.11 -6.38 23.77
CA VAL A 158 19.46 -7.64 24.12
C VAL A 158 19.45 -8.61 22.93
N VAL A 159 19.23 -8.10 21.71
CA VAL A 159 19.22 -8.92 20.48
C VAL A 159 20.61 -9.49 20.17
N VAL A 160 21.67 -8.68 20.34
CA VAL A 160 23.06 -9.15 20.09
C VAL A 160 23.47 -10.24 21.09
N ILE A 161 23.08 -10.12 22.37
CA ILE A 161 23.40 -11.15 23.38
C ILE A 161 22.68 -12.47 23.07
N LEU A 162 21.39 -12.43 22.69
CA LEU A 162 20.63 -13.63 22.35
C LEU A 162 21.20 -14.37 21.13
N LEU A 163 21.62 -13.63 20.09
CA LEU A 163 22.26 -14.22 18.90
C LEU A 163 23.61 -14.86 19.24
N ALA A 164 24.43 -14.21 20.07
CA ALA A 164 25.72 -14.76 20.49
C ALA A 164 25.58 -16.07 21.28
N VAL A 165 24.58 -16.17 22.16
CA VAL A 165 24.29 -17.40 22.91
C VAL A 165 23.81 -18.51 21.98
N LEU A 166 22.93 -18.20 21.02
CA LEU A 166 22.41 -19.19 20.08
C LEU A 166 23.52 -19.80 19.20
N VAL A 167 24.42 -18.96 18.69
CA VAL A 167 25.58 -19.40 17.89
C VAL A 167 26.49 -20.29 18.73
N LYS A 168 26.77 -19.92 19.99
CA LYS A 168 27.62 -20.73 20.86
C LYS A 168 27.03 -22.12 21.15
N VAL A 169 25.71 -22.21 21.35
CA VAL A 169 25.01 -23.50 21.57
C VAL A 169 25.04 -24.39 20.33
N ILE A 170 24.94 -23.81 19.13
CA ILE A 170 25.03 -24.55 17.87
C ILE A 170 26.45 -25.06 17.62
N VAL A 171 27.47 -24.27 17.96
CA VAL A 171 28.88 -24.63 17.74
C VAL A 171 29.40 -25.66 18.77
N GLN A 172 28.77 -25.77 19.95
CA GLN A 172 29.16 -26.71 21.00
C GLN A 172 28.41 -28.06 20.97
N LYS A 173 27.51 -28.26 20.02
CA LYS A 173 26.87 -29.56 19.73
C LYS A 173 27.59 -30.25 18.58
#